data_AF-A0A958CI55-F1
#
_entry.id   AF-A0A958CI55-F1
#
_cell.length_a   1.000
_cell.length_b   1.000
_cell.length_c   1.000
_cell.angle_alpha   90.00
_cell.angle_beta   90.00
_cell.angle_gamma   90.00
#
_symmetry.space_group_name_H-M   'P 1'
#
loop_
_entity.id
_entity.type
_entity.pdbx_description
1 polymer ?
#
loop_
_entity_poly.entity_id
_entity_poly.type
_entity_poly.pdbx_seq_one_letter_code
_entity_poly.pdbx_strand_id
1 'polypeptide(L)'
;MTRRTLYLVLISTIVLAMALSACAAPTATPAPAAQPAATEAPAAVAPTEAPAASEPAAGPLTFVLVPKNLGNPYFDTADAGAQEAAKELGVTVLYQGPASADATQQIQLINSLIAQNVNGLAVAADDSDALVPTGKDAMAAGIPVVSWDSAIAPDGRVLHINQAVLHDIGAIQIQMASDLAGPDGGQIAILSATSTAPNQNAWIDVMKEVLTQPEYANLELVDVVYGDDDDTKSYNEAQALFKKYPDLKVIIAPTTVGIAASARAVTDENLIGKVAVTGLGTPNQMREYVKNGASPQFALWNPADLGYLSIQILNALANGTIKGVPGDTFTAGRLGEYTVEEDPDLGVNVLLGLPFIYNADNIDDFNW
;
A
#
# COMPACT_ATOMS: atom_id res chain seq x y z
N MET A 1 -58.42 -9.34 -11.93
CA MET A 1 -58.80 -8.76 -13.24
C MET A 1 -57.50 -8.41 -13.96
N THR A 2 -56.99 -9.32 -14.81
CA THR A 2 -57.04 -9.27 -16.30
C THR A 2 -56.13 -8.18 -16.89
N ARG A 3 -55.22 -8.41 -17.83
CA ARG A 3 -54.96 -9.54 -18.75
C ARG A 3 -53.66 -9.25 -19.53
N ARG A 4 -52.85 -10.31 -19.79
CA ARG A 4 -52.26 -10.76 -21.09
C ARG A 4 -51.42 -9.76 -21.92
N THR A 5 -50.27 -10.11 -22.51
CA THR A 5 -50.01 -11.17 -23.52
C THR A 5 -48.47 -11.14 -23.78
N LEU A 6 -47.64 -12.16 -23.49
CA LEU A 6 -47.29 -13.40 -24.23
C LEU A 6 -46.79 -13.19 -25.68
N TYR A 7 -45.52 -13.53 -26.01
CA TYR A 7 -45.15 -14.68 -26.87
C TYR A 7 -43.67 -14.74 -27.36
N LEU A 8 -43.09 -15.96 -27.22
CA LEU A 8 -42.18 -16.76 -28.08
C LEU A 8 -40.85 -16.14 -28.59
N VAL A 9 -39.66 -16.63 -28.21
CA VAL A 9 -38.97 -17.91 -28.53
C VAL A 9 -38.64 -18.10 -30.02
N LEU A 10 -37.35 -18.13 -30.37
CA LEU A 10 -36.83 -19.05 -31.38
C LEU A 10 -35.34 -19.37 -31.15
N ILE A 11 -35.08 -20.66 -30.90
CA ILE A 11 -33.78 -21.34 -30.92
C ILE A 11 -33.58 -21.88 -32.35
N SER A 12 -32.39 -21.75 -32.94
CA SER A 12 -32.02 -22.58 -34.10
C SER A 12 -30.52 -22.87 -34.12
N THR A 13 -30.22 -24.13 -33.82
CA THR A 13 -28.98 -24.87 -34.09
C THR A 13 -28.82 -25.17 -35.59
N ILE A 14 -27.60 -25.08 -36.12
CA ILE A 14 -27.21 -25.73 -37.38
C ILE A 14 -25.88 -26.45 -37.17
N VAL A 15 -25.89 -27.75 -37.45
CA VAL A 15 -24.75 -28.66 -37.62
C VAL A 15 -24.82 -29.16 -39.07
N LEU A 16 -23.68 -29.29 -39.76
CA LEU A 16 -23.22 -30.50 -40.48
C LEU A 16 -22.40 -30.26 -41.79
N ALA A 17 -21.27 -30.99 -41.85
CA ALA A 17 -20.54 -31.62 -42.98
C ALA A 17 -19.56 -30.89 -43.92
N MET A 18 -18.27 -31.23 -43.72
CA MET A 18 -17.30 -31.90 -44.63
C MET A 18 -17.31 -31.66 -46.15
N ALA A 19 -16.13 -31.31 -46.69
CA ALA A 19 -15.58 -31.87 -47.94
C ALA A 19 -14.03 -31.79 -47.98
N LEU A 20 -13.41 -32.88 -48.45
CA LEU A 20 -11.97 -33.13 -48.64
C LEU A 20 -11.34 -32.25 -49.74
N SER A 21 -10.04 -31.94 -49.61
CA SER A 21 -9.09 -32.06 -50.73
C SER A 21 -7.64 -32.17 -50.23
N ALA A 22 -6.97 -33.21 -50.71
CA ALA A 22 -5.56 -33.53 -50.51
C ALA A 22 -4.71 -32.84 -51.59
N CYS A 23 -3.51 -32.40 -51.24
CA CYS A 23 -2.37 -32.30 -52.16
C CYS A 23 -1.08 -32.55 -51.38
N ALA A 24 -0.27 -33.46 -51.93
CA ALA A 24 0.98 -33.96 -51.37
C ALA A 24 2.19 -33.07 -51.73
N ALA A 25 3.27 -33.32 -50.98
CA ALA A 25 4.55 -32.60 -50.91
C ALA A 25 5.41 -32.57 -52.19
N PRO A 26 6.59 -31.91 -52.10
CA PRO A 26 7.81 -32.67 -52.31
C PRO A 26 8.80 -32.56 -51.14
N THR A 27 9.25 -33.76 -50.76
CA THR A 27 10.36 -34.13 -49.88
C THR A 27 11.71 -33.55 -50.34
N ALA A 28 12.47 -32.99 -49.39
CA ALA A 28 13.88 -32.69 -49.55
C ALA A 28 14.75 -33.93 -49.27
N THR A 29 15.69 -34.18 -50.17
CA THR A 29 16.65 -35.30 -50.17
C THR A 29 17.74 -35.11 -49.09
N PRO A 30 18.10 -36.14 -48.31
CA PRO A 30 19.26 -36.10 -47.42
C PRO A 30 20.55 -36.40 -48.17
N ALA A 31 21.62 -35.69 -47.82
CA ALA A 31 22.98 -35.88 -48.33
C ALA A 31 23.61 -37.21 -47.82
N PRO A 32 24.61 -37.78 -48.53
CA PRO A 32 25.06 -39.15 -48.31
C PRO A 32 26.01 -39.32 -47.12
N ALA A 33 25.86 -40.49 -46.49
CA ALA A 33 26.69 -41.01 -45.42
C ALA A 33 28.12 -41.39 -45.90
N ALA A 34 29.11 -41.05 -45.09
CA ALA A 34 30.48 -41.58 -45.21
C ALA A 34 30.65 -42.82 -44.32
N GLN A 35 31.36 -43.83 -44.86
CA GLN A 35 31.64 -45.13 -44.24
C GLN A 35 32.77 -45.06 -43.17
N PRO A 36 32.89 -46.11 -42.32
CA PRO A 36 33.56 -46.05 -41.03
C PRO A 36 35.07 -46.34 -41.09
N ALA A 37 35.82 -45.76 -40.16
CA ALA A 37 37.21 -46.12 -39.91
C ALA A 37 37.39 -46.62 -38.46
N ALA A 38 37.92 -47.84 -38.38
CA ALA A 38 38.71 -48.47 -37.32
C ALA A 38 38.32 -48.35 -35.84
N THR A 39 38.02 -49.52 -35.29
CA THR A 39 37.94 -49.90 -33.89
C THR A 39 39.27 -49.71 -33.15
N GLU A 40 39.28 -48.91 -32.08
CA GLU A 40 40.25 -49.02 -30.98
C GLU A 40 39.52 -49.28 -29.66
N ALA A 41 40.04 -50.21 -28.87
CA ALA A 41 39.54 -50.62 -27.56
C ALA A 41 39.93 -49.58 -26.47
N PRO A 42 39.24 -49.57 -25.31
CA PRO A 42 38.99 -48.34 -24.55
C PRO A 42 40.15 -47.95 -23.62
N ALA A 43 40.49 -46.66 -23.63
CA ALA A 43 41.24 -46.02 -22.55
C ALA A 43 40.28 -45.65 -21.40
N ALA A 44 40.74 -45.86 -20.17
CA ALA A 44 39.98 -45.69 -18.93
C ALA A 44 39.36 -44.30 -18.79
N VAL A 45 38.05 -44.27 -18.52
CA VAL A 45 37.28 -43.06 -18.23
C VAL A 45 37.58 -42.63 -16.79
N ALA A 46 38.27 -41.50 -16.63
CA ALA A 46 38.33 -40.76 -15.37
C ALA A 46 36.94 -40.16 -15.06
N PRO A 47 36.55 -39.97 -13.79
CA PRO A 47 35.21 -39.50 -13.46
C PRO A 47 35.00 -38.10 -14.02
N THR A 48 33.99 -37.96 -14.88
CA THR A 48 33.46 -36.67 -15.31
C THR A 48 32.90 -35.95 -14.08
N GLU A 49 33.55 -34.86 -13.66
CA GLU A 49 32.97 -33.92 -12.72
C GLU A 49 31.62 -33.46 -13.29
N ALA A 50 30.58 -33.56 -12.47
CA ALA A 50 29.27 -32.99 -12.77
C ALA A 50 29.45 -31.50 -13.10
N PRO A 51 28.70 -30.95 -14.08
CA PRO A 51 28.73 -29.52 -14.32
C PRO A 51 28.29 -28.85 -13.01
N ALA A 52 29.16 -28.01 -12.46
CA ALA A 52 28.78 -27.10 -11.39
C ALA A 52 27.49 -26.39 -11.81
N ALA A 53 26.47 -26.44 -10.94
CA ALA A 53 25.27 -25.67 -11.11
C ALA A 53 25.69 -24.23 -11.40
N SER A 54 25.31 -23.72 -12.57
CA SER A 54 25.46 -22.32 -12.91
C SER A 54 24.79 -21.51 -11.80
N GLU A 55 25.58 -20.80 -11.00
CA GLU A 55 25.08 -19.74 -10.13
C GLU A 55 24.15 -18.85 -10.96
N PRO A 56 22.95 -18.52 -10.47
CA PRO A 56 22.12 -17.54 -11.14
C PRO A 56 22.96 -16.27 -11.29
N ALA A 57 23.01 -15.73 -12.51
CA ALA A 57 23.74 -14.51 -12.81
C ALA A 57 23.34 -13.44 -11.81
N ALA A 58 24.25 -13.10 -10.89
CA ALA A 58 24.01 -12.17 -9.79
C ALA A 58 23.93 -10.74 -10.33
N GLY A 59 22.84 -10.43 -11.03
CA GLY A 59 22.36 -9.06 -11.17
C GLY A 59 21.92 -8.54 -9.80
N PRO A 60 21.93 -7.22 -9.58
CA PRO A 60 21.40 -6.64 -8.36
C PRO A 60 19.95 -7.08 -8.15
N LEU A 61 19.59 -7.44 -6.92
CA LEU A 61 18.20 -7.77 -6.55
C LEU A 61 17.28 -6.62 -6.98
N THR A 62 16.11 -6.94 -7.52
CA THR A 62 15.10 -5.96 -7.91
C THR A 62 13.90 -6.07 -6.98
N PHE A 63 13.68 -5.06 -6.16
CA PHE A 63 12.49 -4.93 -5.32
C PHE A 63 11.52 -3.93 -5.93
N VAL A 64 10.23 -4.07 -5.61
CA VAL A 64 9.21 -3.11 -6.05
C VAL A 64 8.48 -2.56 -4.84
N LEU A 65 8.50 -1.23 -4.70
CA LEU A 65 7.66 -0.49 -3.78
C LEU A 65 6.37 -0.13 -4.51
N VAL A 66 5.26 -0.68 -4.02
CA VAL A 66 3.91 -0.50 -4.58
C VAL A 66 3.10 0.37 -3.62
N PRO A 67 2.88 1.66 -3.93
CA PRO A 67 2.01 2.53 -3.14
C PRO A 67 0.53 2.27 -3.45
N LYS A 68 -0.37 2.92 -2.72
CA LYS A 68 -1.81 2.96 -3.08
C LYS A 68 -2.03 3.64 -4.41
N ASN A 69 -1.37 4.78 -4.65
CA ASN A 69 -1.43 5.50 -5.92
C ASN A 69 -0.19 6.37 -6.13
N LEU A 70 0.13 6.64 -7.39
CA LEU A 70 1.21 7.56 -7.77
C LEU A 70 0.76 9.02 -7.67
N GLY A 71 1.72 9.93 -7.44
CA GLY A 71 1.49 11.38 -7.38
C GLY A 71 0.98 11.89 -6.02
N ASN A 72 0.94 11.02 -5.00
CA ASN A 72 0.69 11.42 -3.62
C ASN A 72 2.03 11.74 -2.94
N PRO A 73 2.24 12.97 -2.43
CA PRO A 73 3.50 13.38 -1.79
C PRO A 73 3.96 12.50 -0.63
N TYR A 74 3.04 11.85 0.09
CA TYR A 74 3.37 10.89 1.14
C TYR A 74 4.14 9.68 0.59
N PHE A 75 3.63 9.08 -0.50
CA PHE A 75 4.27 7.93 -1.13
C PHE A 75 5.53 8.31 -1.89
N ASP A 76 5.58 9.51 -2.48
CA ASP A 76 6.79 10.03 -3.13
C ASP A 76 7.92 10.26 -2.10
N THR A 77 7.58 10.69 -0.89
CA THR A 77 8.52 10.78 0.24
C THR A 77 9.00 9.40 0.69
N ALA A 78 8.10 8.41 0.73
CA ALA A 78 8.48 7.03 1.03
C ALA A 78 9.40 6.43 -0.05
N ASP A 79 9.15 6.68 -1.33
CA ASP A 79 10.04 6.28 -2.42
C ASP A 79 11.42 6.90 -2.25
N ALA A 80 11.54 8.19 -1.89
CA ALA A 80 12.84 8.81 -1.65
C ALA A 80 13.69 8.03 -0.60
N GLY A 81 13.06 7.56 0.49
CA GLY A 81 13.72 6.71 1.47
C GLY A 81 13.99 5.28 0.97
N ALA A 82 13.11 4.72 0.14
CA ALA A 82 13.34 3.44 -0.50
C ALA A 82 14.54 3.48 -1.47
N GLN A 83 14.70 4.57 -2.23
CA GLN A 83 15.84 4.81 -3.12
C GLN A 83 17.14 5.06 -2.34
N GLU A 84 17.06 5.68 -1.16
CA GLU A 84 18.19 5.79 -0.22
C GLU A 84 18.69 4.39 0.17
N ALA A 85 17.80 3.51 0.67
CA ALA A 85 18.14 2.13 1.00
C ALA A 85 18.66 1.35 -0.21
N ALA A 86 18.07 1.56 -1.39
CA ALA A 86 18.49 0.90 -2.64
C ALA A 86 19.97 1.16 -2.95
N LYS A 87 20.39 2.43 -2.83
CA LYS A 87 21.75 2.87 -3.06
C LYS A 87 22.74 2.27 -2.05
N GLU A 88 22.36 2.19 -0.77
CA GLU A 88 23.22 1.62 0.26
C GLU A 88 23.41 0.11 0.09
N LEU A 89 22.35 -0.59 -0.29
CA LEU A 89 22.34 -2.05 -0.43
C LEU A 89 22.87 -2.53 -1.79
N GLY A 90 23.00 -1.64 -2.77
CA GLY A 90 23.39 -2.01 -4.13
C GLY A 90 22.31 -2.80 -4.87
N VAL A 91 21.04 -2.55 -4.56
CA VAL A 91 19.87 -3.19 -5.18
C VAL A 91 19.14 -2.21 -6.10
N THR A 92 18.25 -2.74 -6.94
CA THR A 92 17.32 -1.93 -7.74
C THR A 92 15.98 -1.85 -7.01
N VAL A 93 15.43 -0.64 -6.86
CA VAL A 93 14.07 -0.43 -6.36
C VAL A 93 13.24 0.24 -7.43
N LEU A 94 12.18 -0.43 -7.86
CA LEU A 94 11.17 0.12 -8.76
C LEU A 94 10.03 0.70 -7.92
N TYR A 95 9.63 1.93 -8.22
CA TYR A 95 8.42 2.54 -7.66
C TYR A 95 7.31 2.48 -8.70
N GLN A 96 6.33 1.60 -8.47
CA GLN A 96 5.25 1.33 -9.41
C GLN A 96 3.94 1.18 -8.67
N GLY A 97 2.91 1.90 -9.10
CA GLY A 97 1.58 1.83 -8.52
C GLY A 97 0.53 2.28 -9.53
N PRO A 98 -0.75 2.15 -9.20
CA PRO A 98 -1.82 2.66 -10.03
C PRO A 98 -1.88 4.19 -10.00
N ALA A 99 -2.59 4.79 -10.95
CA ALA A 99 -2.79 6.25 -10.97
C ALA A 99 -3.83 6.72 -9.93
N SER A 100 -4.69 5.80 -9.49
CA SER A 100 -5.75 6.00 -8.50
C SER A 100 -5.75 4.84 -7.51
N ALA A 101 -6.14 5.07 -6.26
CA ALA A 101 -6.29 4.01 -5.25
C ALA A 101 -7.36 3.00 -5.72
N ASP A 102 -6.92 1.84 -6.20
CA ASP A 102 -7.75 0.83 -6.85
C ASP A 102 -7.09 -0.55 -6.76
N ALA A 103 -7.71 -1.44 -5.97
CA ALA A 103 -7.22 -2.79 -5.76
C ALA A 103 -7.14 -3.64 -7.04
N THR A 104 -8.02 -3.40 -8.03
CA THR A 104 -7.98 -4.15 -9.30
C THR A 104 -6.73 -3.79 -10.10
N GLN A 105 -6.36 -2.51 -10.13
CA GLN A 105 -5.12 -2.06 -10.76
C GLN A 105 -3.89 -2.56 -10.01
N GLN A 106 -3.91 -2.59 -8.66
CA GLN A 106 -2.82 -3.19 -7.87
C GLN A 106 -2.66 -4.69 -8.19
N ILE A 107 -3.76 -5.45 -8.27
CA ILE A 107 -3.74 -6.87 -8.64
C ILE A 107 -3.13 -7.09 -10.03
N GLN A 108 -3.53 -6.29 -11.02
CA GLN A 108 -2.96 -6.38 -12.38
C GLN A 108 -1.46 -6.07 -12.41
N LEU A 109 -1.03 -5.05 -11.66
CA LEU A 109 0.37 -4.70 -11.51
C LEU A 109 1.15 -5.85 -10.87
N ILE A 110 0.70 -6.37 -9.73
CA ILE A 110 1.40 -7.45 -9.02
C ILE A 110 1.52 -8.69 -9.91
N ASN A 111 0.47 -9.07 -10.65
CA ASN A 111 0.56 -10.18 -11.62
C ASN A 111 1.63 -9.96 -12.69
N SER A 112 1.79 -8.72 -13.17
CA SER A 112 2.88 -8.36 -14.10
C SER A 112 4.26 -8.46 -13.43
N LEU A 113 4.39 -8.05 -12.17
CA LEU A 113 5.64 -8.13 -11.41
C LEU A 113 6.04 -9.58 -11.11
N ILE A 114 5.05 -10.45 -10.84
CA ILE A 114 5.27 -11.91 -10.74
C ILE A 114 5.83 -12.45 -12.06
N ALA A 115 5.22 -12.09 -13.20
CA ALA A 115 5.70 -12.52 -14.51
C ALA A 115 7.10 -11.98 -14.87
N GLN A 116 7.48 -10.83 -14.32
CA GLN A 116 8.83 -10.26 -14.44
C GLN A 116 9.85 -10.91 -13.49
N ASN A 117 9.41 -11.77 -12.57
CA ASN A 117 10.25 -12.49 -11.62
C ASN A 117 11.15 -11.54 -10.79
N VAL A 118 10.53 -10.48 -10.26
CA VAL A 118 11.19 -9.57 -9.30
C VAL A 118 11.56 -10.30 -8.00
N ASN A 119 12.46 -9.74 -7.20
CA ASN A 119 13.01 -10.39 -6.01
C ASN A 119 12.23 -10.10 -4.72
N GLY A 120 11.24 -9.21 -4.75
CA GLY A 120 10.42 -8.89 -3.59
C GLY A 120 9.46 -7.73 -3.85
N LEU A 121 8.36 -7.73 -3.10
CA LEU A 121 7.28 -6.74 -3.21
C LEU A 121 6.98 -6.14 -1.85
N ALA A 122 6.96 -4.81 -1.77
CA ALA A 122 6.44 -4.07 -0.63
C ALA A 122 5.16 -3.36 -1.07
N VAL A 123 3.99 -3.79 -0.57
CA VAL A 123 2.68 -3.32 -1.04
C VAL A 123 1.91 -2.55 0.04
N ALA A 124 1.49 -1.33 -0.26
CA ALA A 124 0.50 -0.59 0.50
C ALA A 124 -0.88 -0.87 -0.10
N ALA A 125 -1.67 -1.70 0.58
CA ALA A 125 -2.90 -2.25 0.03
C ALA A 125 -4.04 -1.23 -0.05
N ASP A 126 -4.75 -1.21 -1.18
CA ASP A 126 -6.02 -0.48 -1.36
C ASP A 126 -7.23 -1.27 -0.80
N ASP A 127 -7.07 -2.59 -0.65
CA ASP A 127 -8.05 -3.50 -0.05
C ASP A 127 -7.33 -4.69 0.60
N SER A 128 -7.69 -5.00 1.85
CA SER A 128 -7.02 -6.03 2.65
C SER A 128 -7.20 -7.42 2.06
N ASP A 129 -8.43 -7.76 1.64
CA ASP A 129 -8.82 -9.11 1.30
C ASP A 129 -8.69 -9.40 -0.20
N ALA A 130 -8.98 -8.40 -1.04
CA ALA A 130 -8.92 -8.53 -2.49
C ALA A 130 -7.50 -8.83 -2.99
N LEU A 131 -6.47 -8.35 -2.28
CA LEU A 131 -5.07 -8.59 -2.64
C LEU A 131 -4.53 -9.95 -2.16
N VAL A 132 -5.22 -10.64 -1.24
CA VAL A 132 -4.74 -11.91 -0.65
C VAL A 132 -4.42 -12.97 -1.69
N PRO A 133 -5.28 -13.26 -2.70
CA PRO A 133 -4.98 -14.28 -3.69
C PRO A 133 -3.69 -13.99 -4.46
N THR A 134 -3.50 -12.75 -4.91
CA THR A 134 -2.33 -12.36 -5.69
C THR A 134 -1.06 -12.28 -4.84
N GLY A 135 -1.17 -11.89 -3.56
CA GLY A 135 -0.07 -12.00 -2.60
C GLY A 135 0.38 -13.45 -2.39
N LYS A 136 -0.57 -14.38 -2.26
CA LYS A 136 -0.27 -15.83 -2.21
C LYS A 136 0.40 -16.34 -3.47
N ASP A 137 -0.07 -15.93 -4.65
CA ASP A 137 0.53 -16.33 -5.93
C ASP A 137 1.99 -15.84 -6.06
N ALA A 138 2.29 -14.60 -5.64
CA ALA A 138 3.65 -14.08 -5.61
C ALA A 138 4.55 -14.87 -4.67
N MET A 139 4.10 -15.13 -3.44
CA MET A 139 4.87 -15.93 -2.47
C MET A 139 5.07 -17.38 -2.94
N ALA A 140 4.08 -17.98 -3.59
CA ALA A 140 4.20 -19.30 -4.20
C ALA A 140 5.21 -19.34 -5.37
N ALA A 141 5.42 -18.21 -6.06
CA ALA A 141 6.48 -18.03 -7.05
C ALA A 141 7.86 -17.75 -6.44
N GLY A 142 7.98 -17.71 -5.11
CA GLY A 142 9.24 -17.44 -4.41
C GLY A 142 9.55 -15.95 -4.24
N ILE A 143 8.58 -15.07 -4.48
CA ILE A 143 8.72 -13.61 -4.33
C ILE A 143 8.19 -13.22 -2.94
N PRO A 144 9.04 -12.80 -1.99
CA PRO A 144 8.56 -12.34 -0.69
C PRO A 144 7.66 -11.12 -0.86
N VAL A 145 6.48 -11.17 -0.25
CA VAL A 145 5.52 -10.07 -0.20
C VAL A 145 5.47 -9.54 1.21
N VAL A 146 5.87 -8.30 1.42
CA VAL A 146 5.59 -7.56 2.65
C VAL A 146 4.53 -6.52 2.36
N SER A 147 3.71 -6.21 3.36
CA SER A 147 2.87 -5.01 3.29
C SER A 147 3.51 -3.88 4.08
N TRP A 148 3.28 -2.64 3.68
CA TRP A 148 3.73 -1.43 4.36
C TRP A 148 2.61 -0.39 4.30
N ASP A 149 2.52 0.50 5.28
CA ASP A 149 1.50 1.57 5.38
C ASP A 149 0.04 1.09 5.54
N SER A 150 -0.41 0.18 4.67
CA SER A 150 -1.75 -0.39 4.61
C SER A 150 -1.66 -1.89 4.32
N ALA A 151 -2.23 -2.69 5.21
CA ALA A 151 -2.00 -4.13 5.23
C ALA A 151 -2.86 -4.90 4.21
N ILE A 152 -2.22 -5.85 3.51
CA ILE A 152 -2.92 -7.04 2.98
C ILE A 152 -3.27 -7.92 4.20
N ALA A 153 -4.36 -8.69 4.17
CA ALA A 153 -4.64 -9.64 5.26
C ALA A 153 -3.45 -10.62 5.45
N PRO A 154 -3.20 -11.14 6.67
CA PRO A 154 -1.98 -11.90 7.00
C PRO A 154 -1.64 -13.03 6.02
N ASP A 155 -2.67 -13.73 5.54
CA ASP A 155 -2.57 -14.83 4.58
C ASP A 155 -1.94 -14.44 3.22
N GLY A 156 -1.94 -13.17 2.85
CA GLY A 156 -1.42 -12.64 1.58
C GLY A 156 -0.02 -12.04 1.66
N ARG A 157 0.66 -12.15 2.80
CA ARG A 157 1.98 -11.52 3.04
C ARG A 157 2.83 -12.32 4.02
N VAL A 158 4.11 -11.99 4.07
CA VAL A 158 5.07 -12.49 5.08
C VAL A 158 4.91 -11.73 6.39
N LEU A 159 4.92 -10.39 6.32
CA LEU A 159 4.77 -9.51 7.47
C LEU A 159 4.24 -8.14 7.05
N HIS A 160 3.85 -7.32 8.03
CA HIS A 160 3.45 -5.93 7.82
C HIS A 160 4.40 -4.96 8.50
N ILE A 161 4.69 -3.88 7.80
CA ILE A 161 5.55 -2.80 8.28
C ILE A 161 4.61 -1.67 8.67
N ASN A 162 4.37 -1.59 9.97
CA ASN A 162 3.43 -0.63 10.53
C ASN A 162 4.18 0.66 10.89
N GLN A 163 3.61 1.78 10.52
CA GLN A 163 4.12 3.12 10.83
C GLN A 163 4.16 3.42 12.34
N ALA A 164 3.09 3.05 13.04
CA ALA A 164 2.90 3.30 14.45
C ALA A 164 1.77 2.44 15.02
N VAL A 165 1.71 2.33 16.35
CA VAL A 165 0.73 1.49 17.04
C VAL A 165 -0.68 1.93 16.66
N LEU A 166 -1.51 0.98 16.22
CA LEU A 166 -2.84 1.24 15.68
C LEU A 166 -3.70 2.06 16.65
N HIS A 167 -3.74 1.63 17.91
CA HIS A 167 -4.48 2.31 18.97
C HIS A 167 -4.01 3.76 19.15
N ASP A 168 -2.70 4.01 19.14
CA ASP A 168 -2.12 5.33 19.37
C ASP A 168 -2.47 6.31 18.22
N ILE A 169 -2.56 5.82 16.97
CA ILE A 169 -2.96 6.64 15.82
C ILE A 169 -4.44 7.06 15.92
N GLY A 170 -5.34 6.17 16.34
CA GLY A 170 -6.74 6.54 16.52
C GLY A 170 -6.92 7.46 17.73
N ALA A 171 -6.28 7.15 18.85
CA ALA A 171 -6.36 7.93 20.08
C ALA A 171 -5.83 9.35 19.91
N ILE A 172 -4.68 9.53 19.27
CA ILE A 172 -4.09 10.87 19.08
C ILE A 172 -4.97 11.78 18.22
N GLN A 173 -5.71 11.23 17.26
CA GLN A 173 -6.60 12.01 16.41
C GLN A 173 -7.86 12.47 17.15
N ILE A 174 -8.43 11.63 18.03
CA ILE A 174 -9.53 12.07 18.91
C ILE A 174 -9.04 13.09 19.92
N GLN A 175 -7.85 12.91 20.50
CA GLN A 175 -7.25 13.88 21.41
C GLN A 175 -7.07 15.26 20.73
N MET A 176 -6.44 15.30 19.55
CA MET A 176 -6.27 16.55 18.80
C MET A 176 -7.61 17.19 18.43
N ALA A 177 -8.62 16.40 18.08
CA ALA A 177 -9.95 16.91 17.78
C ALA A 177 -10.63 17.50 19.02
N SER A 178 -10.50 16.85 20.18
CA SER A 178 -11.00 17.35 21.46
C SER A 178 -10.36 18.69 21.82
N ASP A 179 -9.03 18.79 21.70
CA ASP A 179 -8.27 20.01 21.98
C ASP A 179 -8.74 21.18 21.09
N LEU A 180 -9.00 20.90 19.81
CA LEU A 180 -9.44 21.90 18.83
C LEU A 180 -10.92 22.29 18.98
N ALA A 181 -11.78 21.36 19.40
CA ALA A 181 -13.18 21.64 19.72
C ALA A 181 -13.31 22.47 21.01
N GLY A 182 -12.36 22.30 21.95
CA GLY A 182 -12.33 23.00 23.23
C GLY A 182 -13.27 22.40 24.27
N PRO A 183 -13.40 23.03 25.45
CA PRO A 183 -14.09 22.44 26.60
C PRO A 183 -15.58 22.19 26.38
N ASP A 184 -16.22 22.98 25.51
CA ASP A 184 -17.64 22.83 25.17
C ASP A 184 -17.88 21.68 24.17
N GLY A 185 -16.81 21.15 23.56
CA GLY A 185 -16.88 20.09 22.56
C GLY A 185 -17.63 20.51 21.29
N GLY A 186 -18.39 19.58 20.72
CA GLY A 186 -19.24 19.82 19.56
C GLY A 186 -19.15 18.76 18.48
N GLN A 187 -19.72 19.07 17.32
CA GLN A 187 -19.82 18.15 16.20
C GLN A 187 -18.45 17.95 15.55
N ILE A 188 -18.06 16.70 15.35
CA ILE A 188 -16.88 16.29 14.61
C ILE A 188 -17.30 15.42 13.42
N ALA A 189 -16.54 15.47 12.33
CA ALA A 189 -16.74 14.60 11.18
C ALA A 189 -15.41 13.99 10.77
N ILE A 190 -15.46 12.80 10.17
CA ILE A 190 -14.27 12.14 9.61
C ILE A 190 -14.32 12.24 8.08
N LEU A 191 -13.22 12.70 7.48
CA LEU A 191 -13.02 12.66 6.02
C LEU A 191 -11.88 11.69 5.70
N SER A 192 -12.26 10.47 5.32
CA SER A 192 -11.34 9.36 5.04
C SER A 192 -10.85 9.36 3.58
N ALA A 193 -10.00 8.38 3.26
CA ALA A 193 -9.55 8.05 1.91
C ALA A 193 -10.64 7.24 1.15
N THR A 194 -10.31 6.09 0.57
CA THR A 194 -11.29 5.16 0.01
C THR A 194 -12.03 4.41 1.12
N SER A 195 -13.22 3.88 0.82
CA SER A 195 -14.00 3.10 1.80
C SER A 195 -13.44 1.71 2.09
N THR A 196 -12.51 1.23 1.27
CA THR A 196 -11.88 -0.10 1.41
C THR A 196 -10.49 -0.04 2.03
N ALA A 197 -9.92 1.16 2.21
CA ALA A 197 -8.56 1.34 2.72
C ALA A 197 -8.37 0.72 4.11
N PRO A 198 -7.54 -0.34 4.24
CA PRO A 198 -7.36 -1.06 5.50
C PRO A 198 -6.91 -0.19 6.68
N ASN A 199 -5.87 0.61 6.49
CA ASN A 199 -5.31 1.44 7.56
C ASN A 199 -6.28 2.52 8.05
N GLN A 200 -6.87 3.30 7.14
CA GLN A 200 -7.86 4.31 7.54
C GLN A 200 -9.07 3.69 8.26
N ASN A 201 -9.60 2.57 7.77
CA ASN A 201 -10.72 1.90 8.42
C ASN A 201 -10.36 1.43 9.84
N ALA A 202 -9.17 0.84 10.02
CA ALA A 202 -8.69 0.42 11.33
C ALA A 202 -8.51 1.61 12.30
N TRP A 203 -7.94 2.73 11.84
CA TRP A 203 -7.82 3.95 12.66
C TRP A 203 -9.18 4.53 13.01
N ILE A 204 -10.14 4.52 12.08
CA ILE A 204 -11.50 5.01 12.30
C ILE A 204 -12.23 4.15 13.34
N ASP A 205 -12.03 2.85 13.33
CA ASP A 205 -12.67 1.98 14.32
C ASP A 205 -12.08 2.20 15.72
N VAL A 206 -10.77 2.39 15.84
CA VAL A 206 -10.15 2.86 17.09
C VAL A 206 -10.69 4.23 17.50
N MET A 207 -10.81 5.20 16.57
CA MET A 207 -11.36 6.52 16.87
C MET A 207 -12.78 6.42 17.43
N LYS A 208 -13.63 5.56 16.86
CA LYS A 208 -14.98 5.32 17.37
C LYS A 208 -14.96 4.69 18.77
N GLU A 209 -14.04 3.76 19.03
CA GLU A 209 -13.86 3.17 20.37
C GLU A 209 -13.42 4.22 21.39
N VAL A 210 -12.37 4.99 21.09
CA VAL A 210 -11.84 6.05 21.96
C VAL A 210 -12.90 7.10 22.24
N LEU A 211 -13.70 7.48 21.24
CA LEU A 211 -14.80 8.45 21.40
C LEU A 211 -15.87 8.01 22.42
N THR A 212 -15.95 6.71 22.77
CA THR A 212 -16.87 6.23 23.83
C THR A 212 -16.41 6.55 25.25
N GLN A 213 -15.16 6.98 25.43
CA GLN A 213 -14.61 7.27 26.75
C GLN A 213 -15.27 8.53 27.36
N PRO A 214 -15.50 8.58 28.69
CA PRO A 214 -16.19 9.70 29.34
C PRO A 214 -15.56 11.07 29.11
N GLU A 215 -14.25 11.11 28.87
CA GLU A 215 -13.50 12.36 28.61
C GLU A 215 -13.87 13.01 27.26
N TYR A 216 -14.41 12.25 26.30
CA TYR A 216 -14.85 12.75 24.99
C TYR A 216 -16.37 12.84 24.84
N ALA A 217 -17.11 12.73 25.95
CA ALA A 217 -18.58 12.73 25.93
C ALA A 217 -19.23 14.03 25.41
N ASN A 218 -18.44 15.10 25.28
CA ASN A 218 -18.85 16.38 24.69
C ASN A 218 -18.63 16.45 23.17
N LEU A 219 -18.01 15.44 22.55
CA LEU A 219 -17.83 15.34 21.10
C LEU A 219 -18.95 14.47 20.48
N GLU A 220 -19.44 14.88 19.31
CA GLU A 220 -20.46 14.15 18.55
C GLU A 220 -19.94 13.84 17.15
N LEU A 221 -19.67 12.58 16.83
CA LEU A 221 -19.34 12.17 15.46
C LEU A 221 -20.60 12.19 14.58
N VAL A 222 -20.72 13.19 13.70
CA VAL A 222 -21.92 13.42 12.90
C VAL A 222 -21.89 12.78 11.51
N ASP A 223 -20.70 12.46 10.98
CA ASP A 223 -20.55 11.80 9.68
C ASP A 223 -19.16 11.19 9.47
N VAL A 224 -19.11 10.23 8.55
CA VAL A 224 -17.86 9.70 7.96
C VAL A 224 -18.02 9.74 6.44
N VAL A 225 -17.20 10.56 5.77
CA VAL A 225 -17.22 10.74 4.31
C VAL A 225 -15.88 10.31 3.70
N TYR A 226 -15.84 10.13 2.38
CA TYR A 226 -14.72 9.48 1.68
C TYR A 226 -14.23 10.32 0.50
N GLY A 227 -12.99 10.80 0.59
CA GLY A 227 -12.31 11.60 -0.42
C GLY A 227 -11.54 10.79 -1.46
N ASP A 228 -11.46 9.45 -1.31
CA ASP A 228 -10.77 8.50 -2.21
C ASP A 228 -9.28 8.78 -2.45
N ASP A 229 -8.61 9.47 -1.52
CA ASP A 229 -7.26 10.02 -1.74
C ASP A 229 -7.16 10.89 -3.02
N ASP A 230 -8.27 11.50 -3.42
CA ASP A 230 -8.37 12.47 -4.50
C ASP A 230 -8.58 13.88 -3.92
N ASP A 231 -7.75 14.83 -4.33
CA ASP A 231 -7.76 16.20 -3.81
C ASP A 231 -9.07 16.93 -4.09
N THR A 232 -9.61 16.79 -5.32
CA THR A 232 -10.83 17.50 -5.72
C THR A 232 -12.05 16.93 -5.01
N LYS A 233 -12.16 15.60 -4.94
CA LYS A 233 -13.23 14.92 -4.21
C LYS A 233 -13.17 15.27 -2.72
N SER A 234 -12.00 15.17 -2.10
CA SER A 234 -11.81 15.52 -0.69
C SER A 234 -12.21 16.96 -0.38
N TYR A 235 -11.85 17.92 -1.23
CA TYR A 235 -12.25 19.31 -1.08
C TYR A 235 -13.78 19.48 -1.14
N ASN A 236 -14.43 18.80 -2.11
CA ASN A 236 -15.88 18.85 -2.28
C ASN A 236 -16.62 18.20 -1.10
N GLU A 237 -16.12 17.09 -0.56
CA GLU A 237 -16.67 16.43 0.63
C GLU A 237 -16.56 17.33 1.87
N ALA A 238 -15.44 18.02 2.07
CA ALA A 238 -15.30 19.01 3.15
C ALA A 238 -16.35 20.14 3.01
N GLN A 239 -16.53 20.69 1.80
CA GLN A 239 -17.58 21.69 1.55
C GLN A 239 -18.99 21.15 1.81
N ALA A 240 -19.25 19.88 1.49
CA ALA A 240 -20.53 19.23 1.76
C ALA A 240 -20.77 19.09 3.27
N LEU A 241 -19.75 18.73 4.05
CA LEU A 241 -19.81 18.68 5.51
C LEU A 241 -20.18 20.03 6.10
N PHE A 242 -19.55 21.13 5.68
CA PHE A 242 -19.88 22.48 6.20
C PHE A 242 -21.35 22.87 5.94
N LYS A 243 -21.88 22.49 4.77
CA LYS A 243 -23.27 22.78 4.38
C LYS A 243 -24.28 21.92 5.14
N LYS A 244 -23.94 20.66 5.37
CA LYS A 244 -24.81 19.68 6.04
C LYS A 244 -24.83 19.89 7.55
N TYR A 245 -23.70 20.29 8.13
CA TYR A 245 -23.48 20.45 9.56
C TYR A 245 -22.96 21.86 9.87
N PRO A 246 -23.84 22.87 9.99
CA PRO A 246 -23.44 24.25 10.24
C PRO A 246 -22.79 24.47 11.61
N ASP A 247 -22.99 23.54 12.55
CA ASP A 247 -22.40 23.55 13.89
C ASP A 247 -21.12 22.68 14.01
N LEU A 248 -20.61 22.16 12.88
CA LEU A 248 -19.37 21.39 12.82
C LEU A 248 -18.20 22.18 13.43
N LYS A 249 -17.43 21.53 14.29
CA LYS A 249 -16.26 22.09 14.96
C LYS A 249 -14.95 21.59 14.39
N VAL A 250 -14.86 20.28 14.13
CA VAL A 250 -13.60 19.67 13.68
C VAL A 250 -13.85 18.66 12.56
N ILE A 251 -13.05 18.73 11.51
CA ILE A 251 -12.86 17.61 10.58
C ILE A 251 -11.59 16.87 10.98
N ILE A 252 -11.71 15.56 11.21
CA ILE A 252 -10.60 14.64 11.37
C ILE A 252 -10.36 13.96 10.02
N ALA A 253 -9.21 14.22 9.40
CA ALA A 253 -8.85 13.66 8.12
C ALA A 253 -7.65 12.69 8.27
N PRO A 254 -7.88 11.38 8.45
CA PRO A 254 -6.82 10.37 8.59
C PRO A 254 -6.12 10.04 7.25
N THR A 255 -5.89 11.05 6.40
CA THR A 255 -5.27 10.95 5.08
C THR A 255 -4.56 12.26 4.74
N THR A 256 -3.37 12.17 4.16
CA THR A 256 -2.56 13.33 3.76
C THR A 256 -3.23 14.16 2.68
N VAL A 257 -3.98 13.53 1.77
CA VAL A 257 -4.75 14.23 0.72
C VAL A 257 -5.97 14.90 1.34
N GLY A 258 -6.72 14.15 2.17
CA GLY A 258 -7.95 14.65 2.77
C GLY A 258 -7.73 15.83 3.72
N ILE A 259 -6.65 15.81 4.52
CA ILE A 259 -6.36 16.88 5.48
C ILE A 259 -5.98 18.18 4.77
N ALA A 260 -5.13 18.11 3.74
CA ALA A 260 -4.71 19.29 2.98
C ALA A 260 -5.89 19.90 2.22
N ALA A 261 -6.72 19.08 1.59
CA ALA A 261 -7.92 19.52 0.89
C ALA A 261 -8.96 20.13 1.86
N SER A 262 -9.15 19.53 3.04
CA SER A 262 -10.08 20.05 4.06
C SER A 262 -9.61 21.38 4.63
N ALA A 263 -8.31 21.51 4.94
CA ALA A 263 -7.74 22.74 5.47
C ALA A 263 -7.77 23.88 4.42
N ARG A 264 -7.56 23.54 3.15
CA ARG A 264 -7.80 24.45 2.02
C ARG A 264 -9.26 24.91 1.98
N ALA A 265 -10.22 23.98 2.06
CA ALA A 265 -11.65 24.31 2.03
C ALA A 265 -12.06 25.21 3.21
N VAL A 266 -11.55 24.97 4.42
CA VAL A 266 -11.76 25.86 5.58
C VAL A 266 -11.22 27.27 5.32
N THR A 267 -10.05 27.36 4.69
CA THR A 267 -9.42 28.65 4.34
C THR A 267 -10.24 29.40 3.29
N ASP A 268 -10.58 28.74 2.18
CA ASP A 268 -11.30 29.32 1.05
C ASP A 268 -12.73 29.77 1.43
N GLU A 269 -13.40 29.01 2.29
CA GLU A 269 -14.77 29.29 2.78
C GLU A 269 -14.80 30.30 3.96
N ASN A 270 -13.66 30.84 4.37
CA ASN A 270 -13.53 31.77 5.51
C ASN A 270 -14.09 31.19 6.82
N LEU A 271 -13.81 29.91 7.07
CA LEU A 271 -14.25 29.16 8.25
C LEU A 271 -13.18 29.01 9.33
N ILE A 272 -11.99 29.59 9.13
CA ILE A 272 -10.93 29.62 10.16
C ILE A 272 -11.48 30.22 11.47
N GLY A 273 -11.23 29.51 12.58
CA GLY A 273 -11.77 29.86 13.90
C GLY A 273 -13.21 29.43 14.15
N LYS A 274 -13.90 28.86 13.15
CA LYS A 274 -15.22 28.21 13.29
C LYS A 274 -15.14 26.71 13.15
N VAL A 275 -14.40 26.25 12.14
CA VAL A 275 -14.09 24.85 11.87
C VAL A 275 -12.59 24.70 11.86
N ALA A 276 -12.06 23.73 12.60
CA ALA A 276 -10.66 23.33 12.53
C ALA A 276 -10.52 21.99 11.79
N VAL A 277 -9.32 21.73 11.26
CA VAL A 277 -8.97 20.45 10.65
C VAL A 277 -7.81 19.84 11.40
N THR A 278 -7.88 18.55 11.70
CA THR A 278 -6.75 17.75 12.19
C THR A 278 -6.74 16.40 11.49
N GLY A 279 -5.79 15.54 11.84
CA GLY A 279 -5.65 14.21 11.29
C GLY A 279 -4.21 13.90 10.91
N LEU A 280 -4.01 13.32 9.73
CA LEU A 280 -2.72 12.82 9.27
C LEU A 280 -2.24 13.56 8.02
N GLY A 281 -1.19 14.37 8.14
CA GLY A 281 -0.70 15.24 7.05
C GLY A 281 0.82 15.29 6.93
N THR A 282 1.34 15.68 5.77
CA THR A 282 2.78 15.94 5.60
C THR A 282 3.13 17.36 6.05
N PRO A 283 4.27 17.58 6.72
CA PRO A 283 4.72 18.91 7.13
C PRO A 283 4.74 19.92 5.98
N ASN A 284 5.22 19.52 4.80
CA ASN A 284 5.27 20.42 3.65
C ASN A 284 3.91 20.90 3.18
N GLN A 285 2.91 20.01 3.07
CA GLN A 285 1.57 20.38 2.63
C GLN A 285 0.82 21.17 3.70
N MET A 286 1.08 20.89 4.98
CA MET A 286 0.30 21.44 6.10
C MET A 286 0.85 22.75 6.67
N ARG A 287 2.10 23.12 6.36
CA ARG A 287 2.77 24.29 6.94
C ARG A 287 1.98 25.59 6.85
N GLU A 288 1.38 25.85 5.69
CA GLU A 288 0.54 27.04 5.50
C GLU A 288 -0.69 27.02 6.42
N TYR A 289 -1.34 25.86 6.54
CA TYR A 289 -2.58 25.70 7.31
C TYR A 289 -2.36 25.67 8.82
N VAL A 290 -1.18 25.23 9.27
CA VAL A 290 -0.72 25.44 10.65
C VAL A 290 -0.58 26.92 10.92
N LYS A 291 0.11 27.65 10.03
CA LYS A 291 0.40 29.09 10.21
C LYS A 291 -0.84 29.97 10.13
N ASN A 292 -1.82 29.61 9.29
CA ASN A 292 -3.06 30.37 9.15
C ASN A 292 -4.15 29.99 10.16
N GLY A 293 -3.98 28.88 10.89
CA GLY A 293 -4.90 28.39 11.92
C GLY A 293 -6.03 27.49 11.44
N ALA A 294 -6.09 27.11 10.16
CA ALA A 294 -7.05 26.13 9.64
C ALA A 294 -6.77 24.71 10.18
N SER A 295 -5.50 24.37 10.38
CA SER A 295 -5.08 23.10 10.96
C SER A 295 -3.96 23.31 12.00
N PRO A 296 -4.28 23.78 13.22
CA PRO A 296 -3.27 24.18 14.21
C PRO A 296 -2.36 23.04 14.68
N GLN A 297 -2.88 21.81 14.66
CA GLN A 297 -2.12 20.60 14.98
C GLN A 297 -2.61 19.41 14.14
N PHE A 298 -1.67 18.56 13.76
CA PHE A 298 -1.90 17.27 13.12
C PHE A 298 -0.79 16.30 13.52
N ALA A 299 -0.92 15.02 13.17
CA ALA A 299 0.11 14.01 13.45
C ALA A 299 0.58 13.33 12.17
N LEU A 300 1.77 12.72 12.20
CA LEU A 300 2.21 11.73 11.23
C LEU A 300 3.43 10.97 11.79
N TRP A 301 4.22 10.38 10.91
CA TRP A 301 5.50 9.72 11.11
C TRP A 301 6.35 10.06 9.88
N ASN A 302 7.63 9.70 9.84
CA ASN A 302 8.48 9.95 8.69
C ASN A 302 8.24 8.90 7.57
N PRO A 303 7.63 9.26 6.42
CA PRO A 303 7.34 8.31 5.35
C PRO A 303 8.61 7.79 4.68
N ALA A 304 9.67 8.61 4.63
CA ALA A 304 10.96 8.20 4.09
C ALA A 304 11.55 7.05 4.91
N ASP A 305 11.43 7.11 6.24
CA ASP A 305 11.90 6.02 7.11
C ASP A 305 11.09 4.74 6.89
N LEU A 306 9.78 4.86 6.65
CA LEU A 306 8.91 3.73 6.34
C LEU A 306 9.29 3.04 5.01
N GLY A 307 9.49 3.83 3.95
CA GLY A 307 9.93 3.31 2.65
C GLY A 307 11.33 2.71 2.71
N TYR A 308 12.25 3.36 3.43
CA TYR A 308 13.60 2.86 3.69
C TYR A 308 13.56 1.50 4.42
N LEU A 309 12.79 1.41 5.51
CA LEU A 309 12.63 0.18 6.29
C LEU A 309 12.05 -0.96 5.44
N SER A 310 11.12 -0.65 4.54
CA SER A 310 10.53 -1.63 3.63
C SER A 310 11.54 -2.31 2.73
N ILE A 311 12.49 -1.54 2.19
CA ILE A 311 13.56 -2.11 1.35
C ILE A 311 14.59 -2.87 2.18
N GLN A 312 14.91 -2.40 3.39
CA GLN A 312 15.80 -3.14 4.31
C GLN A 312 15.23 -4.52 4.66
N ILE A 313 13.94 -4.60 4.94
CA ILE A 313 13.24 -5.86 5.26
C ILE A 313 13.21 -6.79 4.04
N LEU A 314 12.85 -6.29 2.86
CA LEU A 314 12.88 -7.11 1.64
C LEU A 314 14.26 -7.68 1.35
N ASN A 315 15.31 -6.87 1.55
CA ASN A 315 16.69 -7.34 1.40
C ASN A 315 17.04 -8.41 2.45
N ALA A 316 16.66 -8.21 3.71
CA ALA A 316 16.89 -9.17 4.79
C ALA A 316 16.15 -10.50 4.57
N LEU A 317 14.95 -10.46 3.97
CA LEU A 317 14.22 -11.67 3.55
C LEU A 317 14.90 -12.35 2.36
N ALA A 318 15.24 -11.59 1.32
CA ALA A 318 15.79 -12.12 0.08
C ALA A 318 17.18 -12.76 0.26
N ASN A 319 17.99 -12.24 1.18
CA ASN A 319 19.31 -12.80 1.49
C ASN A 319 19.29 -13.83 2.65
N GLY A 320 18.13 -14.08 3.25
CA GLY A 320 17.95 -15.06 4.33
C GLY A 320 18.47 -14.61 5.70
N THR A 321 18.72 -13.31 5.91
CA THR A 321 19.04 -12.74 7.24
C THR A 321 17.89 -12.95 8.21
N ILE A 322 16.65 -12.78 7.74
CA ILE A 322 15.43 -13.08 8.50
C ILE A 322 14.54 -14.02 7.70
N LYS A 323 13.68 -14.76 8.40
CA LYS A 323 12.61 -15.58 7.82
C LYS A 323 11.28 -14.85 7.81
N GLY A 324 11.17 -13.75 8.54
CA GLY A 324 9.94 -12.99 8.71
C GLY A 324 9.00 -13.64 9.73
N VAL A 325 9.56 -14.16 10.82
CA VAL A 325 8.77 -14.74 11.94
C VAL A 325 9.06 -13.99 13.24
N PRO A 326 8.12 -13.97 14.21
CA PRO A 326 8.34 -13.30 15.48
C PRO A 326 9.64 -13.74 16.18
N GLY A 327 10.42 -12.75 16.64
CA GLY A 327 11.72 -12.93 17.26
C GLY A 327 12.92 -12.83 16.31
N ASP A 328 12.71 -12.80 14.99
CA ASP A 328 13.77 -12.44 14.04
C ASP A 328 14.24 -11.01 14.32
N THR A 329 15.56 -10.76 14.23
CA THR A 329 16.17 -9.44 14.41
C THR A 329 17.06 -9.10 13.22
N PHE A 330 17.12 -7.82 12.86
CA PHE A 330 17.95 -7.33 11.76
C PHE A 330 18.34 -5.86 11.96
N THR A 331 19.44 -5.45 11.33
CA THR A 331 19.87 -4.05 11.32
C THR A 331 19.39 -3.37 10.04
N ALA A 332 18.53 -2.35 10.18
CA ALA A 332 17.98 -1.54 9.10
C ALA A 332 18.82 -0.28 8.87
N GLY A 333 20.11 -0.44 8.54
CA GLY A 333 21.05 0.66 8.26
C GLY A 333 20.97 1.81 9.28
N ARG A 334 20.66 3.04 8.83
CA ARG A 334 20.58 4.22 9.71
C ARG A 334 19.46 4.18 10.76
N LEU A 335 18.46 3.32 10.60
CA LEU A 335 17.36 3.18 11.56
C LEU A 335 17.71 2.27 12.74
N GLY A 336 18.84 1.55 12.68
CA GLY A 336 19.31 0.69 13.78
C GLY A 336 18.69 -0.71 13.77
N GLU A 337 18.55 -1.31 14.95
CA GLU A 337 18.07 -2.69 15.11
C GLU A 337 16.55 -2.74 15.22
N TYR A 338 15.92 -3.67 14.49
CA TYR A 338 14.50 -3.97 14.55
C TYR A 338 14.26 -5.44 14.86
N THR A 339 13.11 -5.71 15.49
CA THR A 339 12.61 -7.05 15.78
C THR A 339 11.31 -7.28 15.03
N VAL A 340 11.13 -8.47 14.49
CA VAL A 340 9.83 -8.94 13.99
C VAL A 340 8.99 -9.38 15.18
N GLU A 341 7.79 -8.84 15.30
CA GLU A 341 6.88 -9.04 16.43
C GLU A 341 5.53 -9.62 15.99
N GLU A 342 4.74 -10.08 16.95
CA GLU A 342 3.34 -10.44 16.74
C GLU A 342 2.46 -9.31 17.25
N ASP A 343 1.64 -8.72 16.38
CA ASP A 343 0.64 -7.72 16.72
C ASP A 343 -0.75 -8.40 16.77
N PRO A 344 -1.59 -8.10 17.77
CA PRO A 344 -2.88 -8.77 17.94
C PRO A 344 -3.85 -8.51 16.79
N ASP A 345 -3.74 -7.38 16.09
CA ASP A 345 -4.66 -6.93 15.05
C ASP A 345 -4.08 -7.19 13.64
N LEU A 346 -2.76 -7.08 13.50
CA LEU A 346 -2.04 -7.13 12.23
C LEU A 346 -1.19 -8.41 12.06
N GLY A 347 -1.10 -9.28 13.06
CA GLY A 347 -0.27 -10.48 13.04
C GLY A 347 1.23 -10.15 12.98
N VAL A 348 2.00 -10.94 12.23
CA VAL A 348 3.45 -10.73 12.10
C VAL A 348 3.75 -9.34 11.54
N ASN A 349 4.52 -8.54 12.28
CA ASN A 349 4.76 -7.14 11.96
C ASN A 349 6.15 -6.64 12.38
N VAL A 350 6.53 -5.48 11.85
CA VAL A 350 7.63 -4.65 12.32
C VAL A 350 7.08 -3.23 12.49
N LEU A 351 7.24 -2.68 13.69
CA LEU A 351 6.77 -1.34 14.04
C LEU A 351 7.88 -0.30 13.82
N LEU A 352 7.63 0.72 12.99
CA LEU A 352 8.58 1.80 12.73
C LEU A 352 8.82 2.66 13.97
N GLY A 353 7.75 3.17 14.60
CA GLY A 353 7.88 4.05 15.76
C GLY A 353 6.55 4.62 16.28
N LEU A 354 6.61 5.78 16.93
CA LEU A 354 5.45 6.49 17.45
C LEU A 354 5.00 7.60 16.48
N PRO A 355 3.71 7.98 16.49
CA PRO A 355 3.28 9.17 15.78
C PRO A 355 3.88 10.42 16.43
N PHE A 356 4.11 11.44 15.62
CA PHE A 356 4.67 12.73 16.00
C PHE A 356 3.65 13.83 15.69
N ILE A 357 3.40 14.70 16.67
CA ILE A 357 2.52 15.86 16.50
C ILE A 357 3.30 17.02 15.89
N TYR A 358 2.74 17.61 14.84
CA TYR A 358 3.22 18.81 14.19
C TYR A 358 2.31 19.99 14.53
N ASN A 359 2.91 21.12 14.87
CA ASN A 359 2.22 22.37 15.22
C ASN A 359 3.12 23.58 14.91
N ALA A 360 2.68 24.78 15.28
CA ALA A 360 3.41 26.01 14.99
C ALA A 360 4.84 26.06 15.59
N ASP A 361 5.12 25.29 16.65
CA ASP A 361 6.42 25.32 17.32
C ASP A 361 7.49 24.51 16.59
N ASN A 362 7.11 23.50 15.80
CA ASN A 362 8.04 22.55 15.18
C ASN A 362 7.88 22.37 13.66
N ILE A 363 6.82 22.90 13.04
CA ILE A 363 6.51 22.65 11.62
C ILE A 363 7.59 23.10 10.64
N ASP A 364 8.41 24.08 11.02
CA ASP A 364 9.50 24.61 10.19
C ASP A 364 10.79 23.78 10.28
N ASP A 365 10.87 22.79 11.18
CA ASP A 365 12.02 21.88 11.32
C ASP A 365 11.98 20.70 10.34
N PHE A 366 10.86 20.51 9.65
CA PHE A 366 10.62 19.39 8.73
C PHE A 366 10.46 19.90 7.30
N ASN A 367 11.01 19.16 6.33
CA ASN A 367 10.99 19.52 4.91
C ASN A 367 10.66 18.32 4.01
N TRP A 368 9.59 17.62 4.36
CA TRP A 368 9.04 16.52 3.56
C TRP A 368 7.51 16.61 3.50
#